data_AF-A0A6I3SSW6-F1
#
_entry.id   AF-A0A6I3SSW6-F1
#
_cell.length_a   1.000
_cell.length_b   1.000
_cell.length_c   1.000
_cell.angle_alpha   90.00
_cell.angle_beta   90.00
_cell.angle_gamma   90.00
#
_symmetry.space_group_name_H-M   'P 1'
#
loop_
_entity.id
_entity.type
_entity.pdbx_description
1 polymer ?
#
loop_
_entity_poly.entity_id
_entity_poly.type
_entity_poly.pdbx_seq_one_letter_code
_entity_poly.pdbx_strand_id
1 'polypeptide(L)'
;MFKRLLLGAALSICATAQASEKTFEIVYQGAYSPDFEVFLPDWKLTVEVTVNDLNNDGSYSQGELSRLKVDELEYRGSCSAVDCVENFNWTAGSLPAFTATYRRQTYWGGDLMYEQRNTLVAGVDYHLYAWSYTSGIQSDFTWQWTDATTTTVTDISPVPEPAQYGMFAAGIAGIAALARRRRA
;
A
#
# COMPACT_ATOMS: atom_id res chain seq x y z
N MET A 1 -38.84 2.24 44.67
CA MET A 1 -37.88 3.15 44.01
C MET A 1 -36.88 2.39 43.14
N PHE A 2 -37.36 1.48 42.27
CA PHE A 2 -36.53 0.53 41.50
C PHE A 2 -36.85 0.53 40.00
N LYS A 3 -37.31 1.68 39.47
CA LYS A 3 -37.76 1.81 38.07
C LYS A 3 -37.00 2.86 37.24
N ARG A 4 -35.94 3.48 37.78
CA ARG A 4 -35.23 4.59 37.13
C ARG A 4 -33.77 4.31 36.72
N LEU A 5 -33.29 3.06 36.84
CA LEU A 5 -31.88 2.72 36.62
C LEU A 5 -31.59 1.92 35.33
N LEU A 6 -32.55 1.77 34.42
CA LEU A 6 -32.40 0.94 33.21
C LEU A 6 -32.14 1.70 31.90
N LEU A 7 -31.98 3.03 31.93
CA LEU A 7 -31.80 3.86 30.72
C LEU A 7 -30.37 4.36 30.46
N GLY A 8 -29.38 3.95 31.27
CA GLY A 8 -28.01 4.49 31.17
C GLY A 8 -27.02 3.74 30.27
N ALA A 9 -27.39 2.60 29.66
CA ALA A 9 -26.43 1.70 29.01
C ALA A 9 -26.59 1.55 27.48
N ALA A 10 -27.37 2.43 26.83
CA ALA A 10 -27.67 2.32 25.39
C ALA A 10 -26.89 3.30 24.48
N LEU A 11 -25.89 4.02 25.00
CA LEU A 11 -25.32 5.20 24.31
C LEU A 11 -23.79 5.14 24.06
N SER A 12 -23.18 3.96 23.96
CA SER A 12 -21.72 3.88 23.73
C SER A 12 -21.26 2.77 22.79
N ILE A 13 -22.05 2.46 21.77
CA ILE A 13 -21.57 1.73 20.58
C ILE A 13 -21.66 2.66 19.38
N CYS A 14 -21.07 3.86 19.49
CA CYS A 14 -20.51 4.48 18.30
C CYS A 14 -19.21 3.71 18.06
N ALA A 15 -19.32 2.59 17.33
CA ALA A 15 -18.15 2.01 16.68
C ALA A 15 -17.53 3.17 15.89
N THR A 16 -16.40 3.68 16.36
CA THR A 16 -15.57 4.50 15.52
C THR A 16 -15.26 3.62 14.33
N ALA A 17 -15.90 3.89 13.18
CA ALA A 17 -15.37 3.48 11.90
C ALA A 17 -14.04 4.24 11.81
N GLN A 18 -13.01 3.68 12.42
CA GLN A 18 -11.66 4.09 12.13
C GLN A 18 -11.52 3.80 10.63
N ALA A 19 -11.20 4.84 9.85
CA ALA A 19 -10.73 4.65 8.50
C ALA A 19 -9.59 3.63 8.61
N SER A 20 -9.91 2.39 8.25
CA SER A 20 -9.00 1.28 8.39
C SER A 20 -7.99 1.46 7.28
N GLU A 21 -6.72 1.40 7.64
CA GLU A 21 -5.66 1.30 6.66
C GLU A 21 -5.98 0.10 5.75
N LYS A 22 -5.96 0.35 4.44
CA LYS A 22 -6.19 -0.65 3.42
C LYS A 22 -4.91 -0.88 2.65
N THR A 23 -4.64 -2.14 2.35
CA THR A 23 -3.51 -2.52 1.51
C THR A 23 -4.04 -3.12 0.22
N PHE A 24 -3.52 -2.64 -0.89
CA PHE A 24 -3.88 -3.10 -2.22
C PHE A 24 -2.63 -3.63 -2.93
N GLU A 25 -2.82 -4.72 -3.65
CA GLU A 25 -1.85 -5.25 -4.60
C GLU A 25 -2.25 -4.79 -6.01
N ILE A 26 -1.35 -4.09 -6.69
CA ILE A 26 -1.48 -3.74 -8.09
C ILE A 26 -0.51 -4.60 -8.88
N VAL A 27 -1.02 -5.36 -9.83
CA VAL A 27 -0.22 -6.22 -10.71
C VAL A 27 -0.34 -5.71 -12.12
N TYR A 28 0.81 -5.47 -12.74
CA TYR A 28 0.93 -5.23 -14.17
C TYR A 28 1.47 -6.50 -14.85
N GLN A 29 0.74 -7.04 -15.82
CA GLN A 29 1.08 -8.25 -16.56
C GLN A 29 1.21 -7.93 -18.06
N GLY A 30 2.39 -8.23 -18.60
CA GLY A 30 2.76 -7.93 -19.97
C GLY A 30 3.30 -6.51 -20.13
N ALA A 31 4.46 -6.35 -20.77
CA ALA A 31 5.01 -5.02 -21.08
C ALA A 31 5.79 -5.05 -22.38
N TYR A 32 5.82 -3.92 -23.09
CA TYR A 32 6.71 -3.75 -24.23
C TYR A 32 8.10 -3.34 -23.75
N SER A 33 9.14 -4.02 -24.23
CA SER A 33 10.52 -3.61 -23.99
C SER A 33 11.09 -2.93 -25.23
N PRO A 34 11.38 -1.62 -25.20
CA PRO A 34 12.03 -0.92 -26.30
C PRO A 34 13.42 -1.49 -26.61
N ASP A 35 14.14 -1.96 -25.59
CA ASP A 35 15.50 -2.50 -25.73
C ASP A 35 15.57 -3.77 -26.59
N PHE A 36 14.50 -4.56 -26.59
CA PHE A 36 14.37 -5.80 -27.35
C PHE A 36 13.34 -5.71 -28.48
N GLU A 37 12.70 -4.54 -28.64
CA GLU A 37 11.62 -4.26 -29.57
C GLU A 37 10.47 -5.31 -29.55
N VAL A 38 10.20 -5.90 -28.37
CA VAL A 38 9.25 -7.01 -28.25
C VAL A 38 8.30 -6.82 -27.07
N PHE A 39 7.05 -7.28 -27.25
CA PHE A 39 6.10 -7.40 -26.15
C PHE A 39 6.37 -8.69 -25.38
N LEU A 40 6.58 -8.56 -24.07
CA LEU A 40 6.89 -9.64 -23.14
C LEU A 40 5.62 -9.98 -22.35
N PRO A 41 4.78 -10.95 -22.78
CA PRO A 41 3.49 -11.22 -22.14
C PRO A 41 3.64 -11.78 -20.72
N ASP A 42 4.75 -12.47 -20.44
CA ASP A 42 5.01 -13.12 -19.16
C ASP A 42 5.67 -12.18 -18.14
N TRP A 43 6.08 -10.98 -18.55
CA TRP A 43 6.67 -10.00 -17.63
C TRP A 43 5.63 -9.50 -16.63
N LYS A 44 6.02 -9.40 -15.36
CA LYS A 44 5.11 -9.06 -14.26
C LYS A 44 5.78 -8.09 -13.29
N LEU A 45 5.07 -7.03 -12.91
CA LEU A 45 5.45 -6.10 -11.85
C LEU A 45 4.33 -6.04 -10.80
N THR A 46 4.68 -6.25 -9.54
CA THR A 46 3.76 -6.14 -8.41
C THR A 46 4.11 -4.92 -7.58
N VAL A 47 3.10 -4.09 -7.30
CA VAL A 47 3.19 -2.90 -6.46
C VAL A 47 2.23 -3.07 -5.29
N GLU A 48 2.74 -2.94 -4.07
CA GLU A 48 1.91 -2.88 -2.87
C GLU A 48 1.69 -1.42 -2.49
N VAL A 49 0.43 -1.04 -2.32
CA VAL A 49 0.04 0.31 -1.91
C VAL A 49 -0.79 0.21 -0.63
N THR A 50 -0.39 0.95 0.39
CA THR A 50 -1.15 1.06 1.63
C THR A 50 -1.64 2.49 1.79
N VAL A 51 -2.95 2.64 1.96
CA VAL A 51 -3.64 3.93 2.02
C VAL A 51 -4.61 3.97 3.19
N ASN A 52 -4.87 5.19 3.67
CA ASN A 52 -5.87 5.46 4.69
C ASN A 52 -6.74 6.64 4.24
N ASP A 53 -8.02 6.40 3.97
CA ASP A 53 -8.99 7.42 3.56
C ASP A 53 -9.34 8.31 4.77
N LEU A 54 -8.55 9.36 4.99
CA LEU A 54 -8.64 10.21 6.18
C LEU A 54 -9.86 11.13 6.09
N ASN A 55 -10.27 11.49 4.87
CA ASN A 55 -11.38 12.41 4.64
C ASN A 55 -12.71 11.70 4.30
N ASN A 56 -12.69 10.37 4.09
CA ASN A 56 -13.82 9.51 3.72
C ASN A 56 -14.49 9.90 2.40
N ASP A 57 -13.71 10.32 1.40
CA ASP A 57 -14.24 10.71 0.08
C ASP A 57 -14.18 9.58 -0.96
N GLY A 58 -13.61 8.42 -0.61
CA GLY A 58 -13.48 7.26 -1.50
C GLY A 58 -12.37 7.39 -2.55
N SER A 59 -11.58 8.46 -2.46
CA SER A 59 -10.33 8.68 -3.18
C SER A 59 -9.16 8.72 -2.19
N TYR A 60 -7.96 8.54 -2.71
CA TYR A 60 -6.74 8.47 -1.96
C TYR A 60 -5.76 9.47 -2.57
N SER A 61 -5.45 10.49 -1.79
CA SER A 61 -4.44 11.50 -2.11
C SER A 61 -3.06 11.09 -1.57
N GLN A 62 -2.01 11.81 -1.98
CA GLN A 62 -0.66 11.55 -1.49
C GLN A 62 -0.50 11.64 0.04
N GLY A 63 -1.28 12.50 0.71
CA GLY A 63 -1.28 12.58 2.18
C GLY A 63 -1.92 11.38 2.88
N GLU A 64 -2.63 10.54 2.11
CA GLU A 64 -3.33 9.34 2.56
C GLU A 64 -2.55 8.07 2.19
N LEU A 65 -1.45 8.20 1.43
CA LEU A 65 -0.52 7.13 1.10
C LEU A 65 0.45 6.89 2.26
N SER A 66 0.26 5.80 3.00
CA SER A 66 1.16 5.44 4.10
C SER A 66 2.37 4.63 3.61
N ARG A 67 2.19 3.82 2.56
CA ARG A 67 3.27 2.99 1.99
C ARG A 67 3.06 2.72 0.50
N LEU A 68 4.16 2.73 -0.24
CA LEU A 68 4.22 2.19 -1.60
C LEU A 68 5.49 1.36 -1.73
N LYS A 69 5.36 0.10 -2.15
CA LYS A 69 6.49 -0.80 -2.36
C LYS A 69 6.46 -1.43 -3.73
N VAL A 70 7.61 -1.39 -4.42
CA VAL A 70 7.87 -2.11 -5.67
C VAL A 70 9.35 -2.43 -5.74
N ASP A 71 9.71 -3.69 -5.90
CA ASP A 71 11.11 -4.14 -5.87
C ASP A 71 11.90 -3.57 -4.67
N GLU A 72 12.93 -2.76 -4.94
CA GLU A 72 13.78 -2.08 -3.95
C GLU A 72 13.22 -0.73 -3.47
N LEU A 73 12.21 -0.19 -4.15
CA LEU A 73 11.55 1.05 -3.78
C LEU A 73 10.60 0.78 -2.62
N GLU A 74 10.77 1.49 -1.51
CA GLU A 74 9.84 1.48 -0.39
C GLU A 74 9.61 2.88 0.19
N TYR A 75 8.54 3.52 -0.27
CA TYR A 75 8.04 4.76 0.30
C TYR A 75 7.24 4.49 1.58
N ARG A 76 7.44 5.31 2.62
CA ARG A 76 6.80 5.18 3.95
C ARG A 76 6.20 6.51 4.43
N GLY A 77 5.33 7.11 3.62
CA GLY A 77 4.58 8.33 3.95
C GLY A 77 5.37 9.64 3.84
N SER A 78 6.66 9.58 3.53
CA SER A 78 7.48 10.76 3.23
C SER A 78 8.65 10.40 2.31
N CYS A 79 9.11 11.36 1.52
CA CYS A 79 10.26 11.17 0.64
C CYS A 79 11.56 11.19 1.45
N SER A 80 12.48 10.31 1.06
CA SER A 80 13.87 10.28 1.53
C SER A 80 14.82 10.62 0.38
N ALA A 81 16.12 10.58 0.65
CA ALA A 81 17.14 10.69 -0.41
C ALA A 81 17.16 9.46 -1.35
N VAL A 82 16.49 8.36 -0.94
CA VAL A 82 16.49 7.08 -1.64
C VAL A 82 15.15 6.80 -2.29
N ASP A 83 14.05 7.00 -1.57
CA ASP A 83 12.70 6.62 -1.99
C ASP A 83 11.80 7.85 -1.99
N CYS A 84 11.07 8.10 -3.07
CA CYS A 84 10.09 9.17 -3.11
C CYS A 84 8.89 8.81 -3.97
N VAL A 85 7.73 9.34 -3.58
CA VAL A 85 6.53 9.38 -4.41
C VAL A 85 6.25 10.84 -4.68
N GLU A 86 6.35 11.27 -5.92
CA GLU A 86 6.26 12.68 -6.31
C GLU A 86 4.81 13.15 -6.40
N ASN A 87 3.94 12.26 -6.88
CA ASN A 87 2.51 12.46 -6.95
C ASN A 87 1.81 11.12 -6.69
N PHE A 88 0.63 11.20 -6.08
CA PHE A 88 -0.25 10.05 -5.91
C PHE A 88 -1.70 10.53 -5.85
N ASN A 89 -2.52 9.93 -6.69
CA ASN A 89 -3.96 10.13 -6.70
C ASN A 89 -4.64 8.85 -7.18
N TRP A 90 -5.66 8.39 -6.46
CA TRP A 90 -6.37 7.19 -6.84
C TRP A 90 -7.81 7.19 -6.32
N THR A 91 -8.77 6.98 -7.20
CA THR A 91 -10.17 6.73 -6.81
C THR A 91 -10.48 5.25 -6.92
N ALA A 92 -11.09 4.67 -5.89
CA ALA A 92 -11.46 3.26 -5.93
C ALA A 92 -12.35 2.95 -7.16
N GLY A 93 -11.97 1.92 -7.92
CA GLY A 93 -12.64 1.56 -9.19
C GLY A 93 -11.98 2.14 -10.45
N SER A 94 -11.03 3.06 -10.32
CA SER A 94 -10.11 3.44 -11.40
C SER A 94 -8.72 2.81 -11.21
N LEU A 95 -7.85 2.96 -12.21
CA LEU A 95 -6.42 2.74 -12.00
C LEU A 95 -5.82 3.92 -11.21
N PRO A 96 -4.81 3.65 -10.36
CA PRO A 96 -4.10 4.70 -9.63
C PRO A 96 -3.18 5.48 -10.56
N ALA A 97 -2.99 6.76 -10.27
CA ALA A 97 -2.02 7.63 -10.94
C ALA A 97 -0.96 8.05 -9.94
N PHE A 98 0.28 7.66 -10.18
CA PHE A 98 1.41 8.04 -9.32
C PHE A 98 2.74 8.00 -10.07
N THR A 99 3.72 8.69 -9.52
CA THR A 99 5.12 8.60 -9.91
C THR A 99 5.95 8.30 -8.67
N ALA A 100 6.70 7.21 -8.71
CA ALA A 100 7.58 6.78 -7.64
C ALA A 100 9.00 6.63 -8.16
N THR A 101 9.97 7.09 -7.38
CA THR A 101 11.39 7.03 -7.71
C THR A 101 12.19 6.37 -6.58
N TYR A 102 13.09 5.49 -6.97
CA TYR A 102 14.15 4.93 -6.14
C TYR A 102 15.49 5.44 -6.66
N ARG A 103 16.39 5.83 -5.76
CA ARG A 103 17.75 6.25 -6.10
C ARG A 103 18.73 5.75 -5.06
N ARG A 104 19.74 5.02 -5.51
CA ARG A 104 20.86 4.60 -4.66
C ARG A 104 22.17 5.06 -5.25
N GLN A 105 23.01 5.63 -4.41
CA GLN A 105 24.38 5.99 -4.79
C GLN A 105 25.35 5.47 -3.73
N THR A 106 26.44 4.86 -4.18
CA THR A 106 27.51 4.37 -3.31
C THR A 106 28.80 5.09 -3.65
N TYR A 107 29.49 5.60 -2.63
CA TYR A 107 30.74 6.33 -2.77
C TYR A 107 31.90 5.57 -2.11
N TRP A 108 33.10 5.65 -2.68
CA TRP A 108 34.33 5.16 -2.08
C TRP A 108 35.45 6.19 -2.29
N GLY A 109 36.13 6.59 -1.21
CA GLY A 109 37.18 7.61 -1.28
C GLY A 109 36.69 9.00 -1.72
N GLY A 110 35.38 9.25 -1.73
CA GLY A 110 34.77 10.50 -2.22
C GLY A 110 34.25 10.41 -3.65
N ASP A 111 34.59 9.35 -4.39
CA ASP A 111 34.16 9.14 -5.76
C ASP A 111 32.89 8.28 -5.83
N LEU A 112 32.00 8.58 -6.77
CA LEU A 112 30.79 7.80 -7.03
C LEU A 112 31.17 6.47 -7.71
N MET A 113 30.86 5.35 -7.06
CA MET A 113 31.22 4.01 -7.53
C MET A 113 30.05 3.27 -8.17
N TYR A 114 28.83 3.57 -7.72
CA TYR A 114 27.61 2.93 -8.19
C TYR A 114 26.45 3.92 -8.11
N GLU A 115 25.66 3.98 -9.17
CA GLU A 115 24.37 4.67 -9.18
C GLU A 115 23.29 3.71 -9.68
N GLN A 116 22.15 3.75 -9.02
CA GLN A 116 20.94 3.09 -9.47
C GLN A 116 19.77 4.04 -9.35
N ARG A 117 18.87 3.97 -10.32
CA ARG A 117 17.62 4.70 -10.35
C ARG A 117 16.53 3.80 -10.90
N ASN A 118 15.46 3.64 -10.15
CA ASN A 118 14.25 3.01 -10.67
C ASN A 118 13.14 4.06 -10.67
N THR A 119 12.41 4.18 -11.77
CA THR A 119 11.27 5.10 -11.89
C THR A 119 10.06 4.30 -12.28
N LEU A 120 8.97 4.47 -11.54
CA LEU A 120 7.68 3.86 -11.83
C LEU A 120 6.66 4.97 -12.06
N VAL A 121 6.15 5.07 -13.28
CA VAL A 121 5.05 5.97 -13.62
C VAL A 121 3.82 5.11 -13.93
N ALA A 122 2.83 5.12 -13.03
CA ALA A 122 1.67 4.26 -13.16
C ALA A 122 0.97 4.45 -14.54
N GLY A 123 0.84 3.36 -15.29
CA GLY A 123 0.22 3.35 -16.61
C GLY A 123 1.08 3.90 -17.76
N VAL A 124 2.35 4.28 -17.54
CA VAL A 124 3.28 4.76 -18.59
C VAL A 124 4.49 3.84 -18.80
N ASP A 125 5.45 3.78 -17.86
CA ASP A 125 6.58 2.84 -17.87
C ASP A 125 7.26 2.56 -16.51
N TYR A 126 7.89 1.40 -16.39
CA TYR A 126 8.87 1.08 -15.35
C TYR A 126 10.26 1.16 -15.98
N HIS A 127 11.09 2.03 -15.43
CA HIS A 127 12.45 2.26 -15.90
C HIS A 127 13.45 1.85 -14.82
N LEU A 128 14.42 1.02 -15.18
CA LEU A 128 15.53 0.62 -14.32
C LEU A 128 16.83 1.06 -14.98
N TYR A 129 17.57 1.89 -14.27
CA TYR A 129 18.92 2.30 -14.63
C TYR A 129 19.88 1.93 -13.51
N ALA A 130 20.99 1.28 -13.86
CA ALA A 130 22.09 1.03 -12.94
C ALA A 130 23.43 1.18 -13.67
N TRP A 131 24.40 1.82 -13.02
CA TRP A 131 25.73 2.02 -13.54
C TRP A 131 26.78 1.77 -12.46
N SER A 132 27.74 0.91 -12.77
CA SER A 132 28.91 0.66 -11.94
C SER A 132 30.14 1.34 -12.56
N TYR A 133 30.61 2.41 -11.92
CA TYR A 133 31.80 3.15 -12.37
C TYR A 133 33.09 2.35 -12.22
N THR A 134 33.12 1.37 -11.32
CA THR A 134 34.28 0.50 -11.09
C THR A 134 34.41 -0.60 -12.14
N SER A 135 33.30 -1.18 -12.59
CA SER A 135 33.31 -2.26 -13.59
C SER A 135 33.03 -1.77 -15.01
N GLY A 136 32.50 -0.56 -15.18
CA GLY A 136 32.05 -0.03 -16.47
C GLY A 136 30.78 -0.69 -17.00
N ILE A 137 30.04 -1.43 -16.15
CA ILE A 137 28.81 -2.13 -16.53
C ILE A 137 27.61 -1.19 -16.36
N GLN A 138 26.78 -1.15 -17.39
CA GLN A 138 25.48 -0.46 -17.41
C GLN A 138 24.34 -1.47 -17.57
N SER A 139 23.27 -1.22 -16.83
CA SER A 139 21.94 -1.78 -17.08
C SER A 139 20.99 -0.61 -17.28
N ASP A 140 20.30 -0.60 -18.41
CA ASP A 140 19.29 0.40 -18.73
C ASP A 140 18.15 -0.34 -19.41
N PHE A 141 17.01 -0.44 -18.72
CA PHE A 141 15.88 -1.24 -19.17
C PHE A 141 14.59 -0.48 -18.96
N THR A 142 13.75 -0.46 -19.99
CA THR A 142 12.41 0.11 -19.90
C THR A 142 11.36 -0.94 -20.20
N TRP A 143 10.31 -0.97 -19.38
CA TRP A 143 9.11 -1.77 -19.60
C TRP A 143 7.92 -0.82 -19.70
N GLN A 144 7.41 -0.64 -20.92
CA GLN A 144 6.33 0.28 -21.23
C GLN A 144 4.98 -0.44 -21.16
N TRP A 145 4.01 0.20 -20.51
CA TRP A 145 2.62 -0.24 -20.58
C TRP A 145 2.06 0.02 -21.97
N THR A 146 1.28 -0.94 -22.46
CA THR A 146 0.58 -0.84 -23.74
C THR A 146 -0.89 -1.22 -23.56
N ASP A 147 -1.70 -1.07 -24.60
CA ASP A 147 -3.08 -1.55 -24.60
C ASP A 147 -3.21 -3.07 -24.37
N ALA A 148 -2.12 -3.84 -24.59
CA ALA A 148 -2.06 -5.27 -24.32
C ALA A 148 -1.67 -5.59 -22.86
N THR A 149 -1.19 -4.59 -22.09
CA THR A 149 -0.85 -4.79 -20.68
C THR A 149 -2.12 -4.92 -19.85
N THR A 150 -2.20 -5.98 -19.05
CA THR A 150 -3.31 -6.18 -18.13
C THR A 150 -2.92 -5.66 -16.74
N THR A 151 -3.77 -4.82 -16.17
CA THR A 151 -3.59 -4.31 -14.80
C THR A 151 -4.70 -4.82 -13.90
N THR A 152 -4.35 -5.43 -12.77
CA THR A 152 -5.31 -5.86 -11.76
C THR A 152 -5.02 -5.20 -10.43
N VAL A 153 -6.07 -4.75 -9.73
CA VAL A 153 -5.96 -4.17 -8.39
C VAL A 153 -6.79 -5.01 -7.42
N THR A 154 -6.16 -5.53 -6.39
CA THR A 154 -6.78 -6.42 -5.41
C THR A 154 -6.64 -5.84 -4.02
N ASP A 155 -7.75 -5.74 -3.27
CA ASP A 155 -7.70 -5.43 -1.84
C ASP A 155 -7.19 -6.66 -1.08
N ILE A 156 -6.03 -6.51 -0.43
CA ILE A 156 -5.36 -7.54 0.37
C ILE A 156 -5.33 -7.17 1.86
N SER A 157 -6.19 -6.24 2.28
CA SER A 157 -6.27 -5.79 3.67
C SER A 157 -6.54 -6.97 4.62
N PRO A 158 -5.93 -6.99 5.82
CA PRO A 158 -6.23 -8.01 6.81
C PRO A 158 -7.71 -7.99 7.16
N VAL A 159 -8.44 -9.07 6.86
CA VAL A 159 -9.86 -9.20 7.22
C VAL A 159 -9.94 -9.53 8.71
N PRO A 160 -10.52 -8.68 9.57
CA PRO A 160 -10.68 -9.00 10.99
C PRO A 160 -11.59 -10.23 11.12
N GLU A 161 -11.11 -11.29 11.78
CA GLU A 161 -11.93 -12.47 12.00
C GLU A 161 -13.13 -12.10 12.89
N PRO A 162 -14.39 -12.30 12.42
CA PRO A 162 -15.59 -11.97 13.20
C PRO A 162 -15.64 -12.64 14.58
N ALA A 163 -14.95 -13.78 14.72
CA ALA A 163 -14.90 -14.58 15.93
C ALA A 163 -14.25 -13.86 17.13
N GLN A 164 -13.32 -12.93 16.90
CA GLN A 164 -12.62 -12.27 18.01
C GLN A 164 -13.55 -11.36 18.81
N TYR A 165 -14.40 -10.59 18.13
CA TYR A 165 -15.41 -9.76 18.79
C TYR A 165 -16.54 -10.61 19.39
N GLY A 166 -16.91 -11.71 18.72
CA GLY A 166 -17.89 -12.67 19.26
C GLY A 166 -17.42 -13.31 20.56
N MET A 167 -16.15 -13.75 20.62
CA MET A 167 -15.54 -14.35 21.81
C MET A 167 -15.36 -13.33 22.94
N PHE A 168 -14.99 -12.09 22.61
CA PHE A 168 -14.91 -11.01 23.59
C PHE A 168 -16.29 -10.67 24.19
N ALA A 169 -17.31 -10.52 23.34
CA ALA A 169 -18.68 -10.27 23.79
C ALA A 169 -19.24 -11.43 24.61
N ALA A 170 -18.99 -12.68 24.20
CA ALA A 170 -19.36 -13.87 24.96
C ALA A 170 -18.63 -13.94 26.31
N GLY A 171 -17.36 -13.58 26.36
CA GLY A 171 -16.57 -13.48 27.58
C GLY A 171 -17.15 -12.47 28.57
N ILE A 172 -17.48 -11.26 28.10
CA ILE A 172 -18.12 -10.22 28.92
C ILE A 172 -19.50 -10.68 29.42
N ALA A 173 -20.32 -11.29 28.54
CA ALA A 173 -21.64 -11.80 28.91
C ALA A 173 -21.56 -12.90 29.99
N GLY A 174 -20.58 -13.81 29.87
CA GLY A 174 -20.32 -14.85 30.86
C GLY A 174 -19.92 -14.29 32.23
N ILE A 175 -19.03 -13.30 32.27
CA ILE A 175 -18.61 -12.64 33.52
C ILE A 175 -19.79 -11.90 34.16
N ALA A 176 -20.59 -11.18 33.37
CA ALA A 176 -21.77 -10.47 33.86
C ALA A 176 -22.83 -11.42 34.44
N ALA A 177 -23.04 -12.60 33.83
CA ALA A 177 -23.95 -13.62 34.32
C ALA A 177 -23.48 -14.22 35.66
N LEU A 178 -22.18 -14.51 35.79
CA LEU A 178 -21.57 -15.00 37.03
C LEU A 178 -21.63 -13.98 38.17
N ALA A 179 -21.36 -12.70 37.87
CA ALA A 179 -21.44 -11.62 38.86
C ALA A 179 -22.88 -11.41 39.38
N ARG A 180 -23.89 -11.61 38.53
CA ARG A 180 -25.30 -11.50 38.92
C ARG A 180 -25.76 -12.67 39.80
N ARG A 181 -25.24 -13.89 39.58
CA ARG A 181 -25.53 -15.06 40.44
C ARG A 181 -24.88 -15.00 41.83
N ARG A 182 -23.81 -14.23 42.02
CA ARG A 182 -23.13 -14.07 43.31
C ARG A 182 -23.73 -12.98 44.22
N ARG A 183 -24.67 -12.18 43.71
CA ARG A 183 -25.35 -11.11 44.45
C ARG A 183 -26.82 -11.44 44.80
N ALA A 184 -27.32 -12.59 44.34
CA ALA A 184 -28.60 -13.18 44.73
C ALA A 184 -28.34 -14.32 45.72
#